data_AF-A0A2E5HCF9-F1
#
_entry.id   AF-A0A2E5HCF9-F1
#
_cell.length_a   1.000
_cell.length_b   1.000
_cell.length_c   1.000
_cell.angle_alpha   90.00
_cell.angle_beta   90.00
_cell.angle_gamma   90.00
#
_symmetry.space_group_name_H-M   'P 1'
#
loop_
_entity.id
_entity.type
_entity.pdbx_description
1 polymer ?
#
loop_
_entity_poly.entity_id
_entity_poly.type
_entity_poly.pdbx_seq_one_letter_code
_entity_poly.pdbx_strand_id
1 'polypeptide(L)'
;MKAASFQYQLPEDLHTALQLINSNDIDALPLAGGQSLMPMMNFRISQPDLLVDLNKIDSHKKIEYEKNFIKIGSMVKYSEMEKSDLIKEKIPLINHVIPYVAHSAIRNRGTIGGSVALADPAAIINAVNNALRPFGVTNFQIPMTPNRMLETLKATKLKQ
;
A
#
# COMPACT_ATOMS: atom_id res chain seq x y z
N MET A 1 12.82 18.54 9.82
CA MET A 1 11.94 17.98 10.88
C MET A 1 12.21 16.48 10.99
N LYS A 2 12.18 15.92 12.20
CA LYS A 2 12.54 14.51 12.47
C LYS A 2 11.35 13.77 13.06
N ALA A 3 11.13 12.54 12.58
CA ALA A 3 10.17 11.59 13.16
C ALA A 3 10.40 11.33 14.65
N ALA A 4 9.37 10.82 15.32
CA ALA A 4 9.48 10.29 16.68
C ALA A 4 10.45 9.12 16.73
N SER A 5 10.90 8.76 17.92
CA SER A 5 11.56 7.46 18.10
C SER A 5 10.53 6.37 17.86
N PHE A 6 10.93 5.33 17.13
CA PHE A 6 10.14 4.14 16.87
C PHE A 6 11.06 2.92 16.83
N GLN A 7 10.51 1.76 17.12
CA GLN A 7 11.13 0.48 16.86
C GLN A 7 10.97 0.11 15.38
N TYR A 8 11.87 -0.72 14.87
CA TYR A 8 11.85 -1.15 13.48
C TYR A 8 12.05 -2.65 13.39
N GLN A 9 11.18 -3.33 12.66
CA GLN A 9 11.25 -4.77 12.41
C GLN A 9 11.20 -5.02 10.91
N LEU A 10 12.00 -5.97 10.43
CA LEU A 10 12.12 -6.34 9.02
C LEU A 10 11.86 -7.84 8.84
N PRO A 11 10.59 -8.28 8.97
CA PRO A 11 10.21 -9.68 8.79
C PRO A 11 10.47 -10.15 7.35
N GLU A 12 10.78 -11.43 7.20
CA GLU A 12 11.08 -12.05 5.90
C GLU A 12 9.85 -12.72 5.27
N ASP A 13 8.78 -12.86 6.05
CA ASP A 13 7.53 -13.49 5.62
C ASP A 13 6.29 -12.73 6.11
N LEU A 14 5.17 -12.98 5.43
CA LEU A 14 3.91 -12.30 5.71
C LEU A 14 3.33 -12.69 7.08
N HIS A 15 3.50 -13.93 7.52
CA HIS A 15 2.91 -14.39 8.77
C HIS A 15 3.51 -13.64 9.96
N THR A 16 4.84 -13.56 10.02
CA THR A 16 5.56 -12.79 11.05
C THR A 16 5.19 -11.32 11.00
N ALA A 17 5.10 -10.72 9.81
CA ALA A 17 4.70 -9.32 9.65
C ALA A 17 3.29 -9.07 10.22
N LEU A 18 2.33 -9.95 9.92
CA LEU A 18 0.96 -9.83 10.42
C LEU A 18 0.88 -10.01 11.94
N GLN A 19 1.67 -10.92 12.52
CA GLN A 19 1.75 -11.07 13.98
C GLN A 19 2.23 -9.78 14.65
N LEU A 20 3.29 -9.16 14.11
CA LEU A 20 3.82 -7.90 14.64
C LEU A 20 2.80 -6.75 14.51
N ILE A 21 2.12 -6.66 13.36
CA ILE A 21 1.12 -5.60 13.10
C ILE A 21 -0.14 -5.76 13.95
N ASN A 22 -0.53 -7.00 14.27
CA ASN A 22 -1.76 -7.30 15.00
C ASN A 22 -1.57 -7.39 16.52
N SER A 23 -0.37 -7.13 17.03
CA SER A 23 -0.14 -7.04 18.47
C SER A 23 -0.97 -5.88 19.05
N ASN A 24 -1.81 -6.16 20.06
CA ASN A 24 -2.68 -5.15 20.67
C ASN A 24 -1.93 -4.19 21.60
N ASP A 25 -0.69 -4.53 21.97
CA ASP A 25 0.06 -3.82 23.01
C ASP A 25 0.92 -2.66 22.47
N ILE A 26 1.03 -2.55 21.14
CA ILE A 26 1.92 -1.59 20.48
C ILE A 26 1.28 -1.02 19.21
N ASP A 27 1.39 0.29 18.98
CA ASP A 27 0.92 0.87 17.72
C ASP A 27 1.92 0.57 16.60
N ALA A 28 1.64 -0.47 15.84
CA ALA A 28 2.47 -0.94 14.74
C ALA A 28 1.89 -0.52 13.38
N LEU A 29 2.70 0.14 12.55
CA LEU A 29 2.34 0.47 11.16
C LEU A 29 3.21 -0.29 10.15
N PRO A 30 2.61 -0.84 9.08
CA PRO A 30 3.38 -1.42 7.99
C PRO A 30 4.12 -0.33 7.21
N LEU A 31 5.38 -0.57 6.90
CA LEU A 31 6.19 0.26 6.03
C LEU A 31 6.35 -0.43 4.67
N ALA A 32 5.76 0.17 3.64
CA ALA A 32 5.96 -0.21 2.24
C ALA A 32 7.05 0.68 1.59
N GLY A 33 6.68 1.52 0.63
CA GLY A 33 7.59 2.48 -0.03
C GLY A 33 7.98 3.70 0.80
N GLY A 34 7.24 3.98 1.88
CA GLY A 34 7.47 5.11 2.78
C GLY A 34 7.14 6.50 2.23
N GLN A 35 6.60 6.61 1.01
CA GLN A 35 6.45 7.90 0.32
C GLN A 35 5.38 8.83 0.92
N SER A 36 4.42 8.29 1.67
CA SER A 36 3.45 9.08 2.44
C SER A 36 3.71 8.98 3.95
N LEU A 37 4.01 7.78 4.44
CA LEU A 37 4.23 7.53 5.86
C LEU A 37 5.44 8.29 6.42
N MET A 38 6.58 8.31 5.73
CA MET A 38 7.77 8.99 6.23
C MET A 38 7.57 10.51 6.34
N PRO A 39 6.97 11.21 5.35
CA PRO A 39 6.55 12.60 5.53
C PRO A 39 5.59 12.80 6.71
N MET A 40 4.55 11.98 6.84
CA MET A 40 3.59 12.07 7.95
C MET A 40 4.28 11.93 9.32
N MET A 41 5.26 11.03 9.43
CA MET A 41 6.05 10.85 10.65
C MET A 41 6.97 12.05 10.91
N ASN A 42 7.61 12.60 9.88
CA ASN A 42 8.45 13.79 10.03
C ASN A 42 7.64 15.02 10.47
N PHE A 43 6.38 15.12 10.07
CA PHE A 43 5.43 16.15 10.50
C PHE A 43 4.66 15.80 11.78
N ARG A 44 4.93 14.64 12.41
CA ARG A 44 4.24 14.16 13.62
C ARG A 44 2.73 13.97 13.48
N ILE A 45 2.25 13.80 12.26
CA ILE A 45 0.87 13.42 11.95
C ILE A 45 0.64 11.94 12.31
N SER A 46 1.66 11.10 12.13
CA SER A 46 1.66 9.69 12.51
C SER A 46 2.87 9.39 13.38
N GLN A 47 2.67 8.70 14.50
CA GLN A 47 3.70 8.45 15.50
C GLN A 47 3.60 7.01 16.03
N PRO A 48 3.76 5.99 15.16
CA PRO A 48 3.71 4.60 15.60
C PRO A 48 4.89 4.27 16.51
N ASP A 49 4.68 3.37 17.45
CA ASP A 49 5.72 2.82 18.29
C ASP A 49 6.62 1.85 17.51
N LEU A 50 6.06 1.17 16.49
CA LEU A 50 6.74 0.17 15.68
C LEU A 50 6.46 0.35 14.17
N LEU A 51 7.52 0.34 13.37
CA LEU A 51 7.44 0.14 11.93
C LEU A 51 7.77 -1.31 11.56
N VAL A 52 6.85 -1.95 10.84
CA VAL A 52 7.04 -3.30 10.29
C VAL A 52 7.29 -3.18 8.79
N ASP A 53 8.55 -3.28 8.39
CA ASP A 53 8.98 -3.11 7.01
C ASP A 53 8.72 -4.37 6.17
N LEU A 54 7.90 -4.21 5.13
CA LEU A 54 7.46 -5.29 4.26
C LEU A 54 8.43 -5.53 3.08
N ASN A 55 9.51 -4.75 2.95
CA ASN A 55 10.43 -4.82 1.81
C ASN A 55 11.24 -6.12 1.73
N LYS A 56 11.22 -7.01 2.74
CA LYS A 56 11.81 -8.36 2.64
C LYS A 56 10.81 -9.46 2.22
N ILE A 57 9.53 -9.15 2.08
CA ILE A 57 8.51 -10.13 1.71
C ILE A 57 8.40 -10.20 0.18
N ASP A 58 9.21 -11.05 -0.44
CA ASP A 58 9.32 -11.14 -1.90
C ASP A 58 8.05 -11.68 -2.59
N SER A 59 7.24 -12.46 -1.88
CA SER A 59 5.97 -12.99 -2.39
C SER A 59 4.95 -11.92 -2.77
N HIS A 60 5.14 -10.66 -2.32
CA HIS A 60 4.23 -9.54 -2.59
C HIS A 60 4.80 -8.52 -3.57
N LYS A 61 5.92 -8.81 -4.25
CA LYS A 61 6.58 -7.92 -5.22
C LYS A 61 6.38 -8.34 -6.68
N LYS A 62 5.45 -9.25 -6.94
CA LYS A 62 5.26 -9.84 -8.27
C LYS A 62 4.03 -9.29 -8.98
N ILE A 63 4.12 -9.28 -10.31
CA ILE A 63 2.99 -9.09 -11.22
C ILE A 63 2.84 -10.40 -11.99
N GLU A 64 1.75 -11.12 -11.77
CA GLU A 64 1.54 -12.47 -12.29
C GLU A 64 0.23 -12.55 -13.06
N TYR A 65 0.21 -13.30 -14.17
CA TYR A 65 -1.01 -13.61 -14.91
C TYR A 65 -1.45 -15.04 -14.56
N GLU A 66 -2.58 -15.18 -13.87
CA GLU A 66 -3.09 -16.45 -13.38
C GLU A 66 -4.59 -16.57 -13.67
N LYS A 67 -5.03 -17.69 -14.26
CA LYS A 67 -6.46 -18.03 -14.42
C LYS A 67 -7.31 -16.89 -15.00
N ASN A 68 -6.77 -16.17 -15.98
CA ASN A 68 -7.37 -14.98 -16.63
C ASN A 68 -7.46 -13.71 -15.76
N PHE A 69 -6.71 -13.64 -14.66
CA PHE A 69 -6.55 -12.44 -13.84
C PHE A 69 -5.10 -12.00 -13.82
N ILE A 70 -4.89 -10.70 -13.63
CA ILE A 70 -3.58 -10.18 -13.24
C ILE A 70 -3.60 -9.97 -11.73
N LYS A 71 -2.68 -10.65 -11.06
CA LYS A 71 -2.39 -10.45 -9.66
C LYS A 71 -1.21 -9.48 -9.53
N ILE A 72 -1.44 -8.37 -8.83
CA ILE A 72 -0.43 -7.36 -8.55
C ILE A 72 -0.16 -7.40 -7.05
N GLY A 73 1.07 -7.74 -6.67
CA GLY A 73 1.49 -7.75 -5.28
C GLY A 73 1.48 -6.34 -4.67
N SER A 74 1.14 -6.24 -3.39
CA SER A 74 1.03 -4.97 -2.67
C SER A 74 2.35 -4.18 -2.58
N MET A 75 3.48 -4.87 -2.71
CA MET A 75 4.83 -4.30 -2.66
C MET A 75 5.41 -4.01 -4.05
N VAL A 76 4.65 -4.23 -5.13
CA VAL A 76 5.03 -3.81 -6.48
C VAL A 76 5.12 -2.28 -6.53
N LYS A 77 6.27 -1.79 -7.00
CA LYS A 77 6.54 -0.36 -7.16
C LYS A 77 5.92 0.18 -8.44
N TYR A 78 5.57 1.45 -8.44
CA TYR A 78 5.08 2.11 -9.66
C TYR A 78 6.10 2.04 -10.81
N SER A 79 7.40 2.15 -10.51
CA SER A 79 8.45 2.01 -11.53
C SER A 79 8.49 0.63 -12.19
N GLU A 80 8.07 -0.42 -11.48
CA GLU A 80 8.00 -1.80 -12.00
C GLU A 80 6.74 -1.96 -12.86
N MET A 81 5.62 -1.40 -12.43
CA MET A 81 4.38 -1.38 -13.23
C MET A 81 4.53 -0.57 -14.53
N GLU A 82 5.25 0.56 -14.48
CA GLU A 82 5.52 1.42 -15.64
C GLU A 82 6.25 0.65 -16.75
N LYS A 83 7.14 -0.28 -16.38
CA LYS A 83 7.98 -1.08 -17.27
C LYS A 83 7.39 -2.47 -17.58
N SER A 84 6.24 -2.81 -17.03
CA SER A 84 5.67 -4.15 -17.18
C SER A 84 4.92 -4.28 -18.50
N ASP A 85 5.44 -5.13 -19.40
CA ASP A 85 4.75 -5.47 -20.65
C ASP A 85 3.39 -6.12 -20.39
N LEU A 86 3.27 -6.93 -19.33
CA LEU A 86 2.00 -7.54 -18.93
C LEU A 86 0.95 -6.48 -18.56
N ILE A 87 1.32 -5.46 -17.78
CA ILE A 87 0.41 -4.35 -17.44
C ILE A 87 0.06 -3.55 -18.69
N LYS A 88 1.05 -3.27 -19.54
CA LYS A 88 0.85 -2.53 -20.80
C LYS A 88 -0.12 -3.23 -21.73
N GLU A 89 -0.02 -4.55 -21.87
CA GLU A 89 -0.86 -5.35 -22.77
C GLU A 89 -2.27 -5.54 -22.21
N LYS A 90 -2.40 -5.89 -20.93
CA LYS A 90 -3.67 -6.37 -20.36
C LYS A 90 -4.45 -5.31 -19.59
N ILE A 91 -3.76 -4.28 -19.04
CA ILE A 91 -4.41 -3.20 -18.28
C ILE A 91 -3.85 -1.83 -18.75
N PRO A 92 -4.05 -1.46 -20.03
CA PRO A 92 -3.44 -0.28 -20.61
C PRO A 92 -3.82 1.01 -19.89
N LEU A 93 -5.00 1.08 -19.26
CA LEU A 93 -5.41 2.23 -18.45
C LEU A 93 -4.45 2.45 -17.26
N ILE A 94 -4.07 1.38 -16.55
CA ILE A 94 -3.11 1.48 -15.43
C ILE A 94 -1.75 1.94 -15.97
N ASN A 95 -1.27 1.35 -17.07
CA ASN A 95 0.00 1.76 -17.68
C ASN A 95 -0.01 3.26 -18.06
N HIS A 96 -1.12 3.74 -18.62
CA HIS A 96 -1.28 5.13 -19.04
C HIS A 96 -1.24 6.13 -17.88
N VAL A 97 -1.79 5.78 -16.70
CA VAL A 97 -1.88 6.71 -15.57
C VAL A 97 -0.65 6.74 -14.67
N ILE A 98 0.17 5.68 -14.66
CA ILE A 98 1.36 5.59 -13.79
C ILE A 98 2.32 6.77 -13.95
N PRO A 99 2.63 7.27 -15.17
CA PRO A 99 3.50 8.44 -15.34
C PRO A 99 3.02 9.70 -14.61
N TYR A 100 1.70 9.82 -14.37
CA TYR A 100 1.08 10.93 -13.64
C TYR A 100 1.12 10.75 -12.11
N VAL A 101 1.50 9.57 -11.62
CA VAL A 101 1.71 9.34 -10.19
C VAL A 101 3.02 9.98 -9.77
N ALA A 102 2.93 11.19 -9.21
CA ALA A 102 4.04 11.95 -8.66
C ALA A 102 5.24 12.05 -9.64
N HIS A 103 6.47 12.05 -9.13
CA HIS A 103 7.71 12.06 -9.92
C HIS A 103 8.47 10.73 -9.81
N SER A 104 9.45 10.51 -10.68
CA SER A 104 10.21 9.25 -10.78
C SER A 104 10.83 8.79 -9.45
N ALA A 105 11.37 9.70 -8.65
CA ALA A 105 11.95 9.38 -7.34
C ALA A 105 10.92 8.76 -6.39
N ILE A 106 9.68 9.27 -6.39
CA ILE A 106 8.57 8.73 -5.61
C ILE A 106 8.15 7.38 -6.20
N ARG A 107 8.03 7.26 -7.53
CA ARG A 107 7.63 6.00 -8.20
C ARG A 107 8.62 4.84 -8.01
N ASN A 108 9.91 5.13 -7.84
CA ASN A 108 10.95 4.13 -7.59
C ASN A 108 10.85 3.46 -6.21
N ARG A 109 10.04 4.02 -5.30
CA ARG A 109 9.83 3.48 -3.95
C ARG A 109 8.37 3.23 -3.63
N GLY A 110 7.48 4.12 -4.07
CA GLY A 110 6.05 4.03 -3.85
C GLY A 110 5.47 2.76 -4.45
N THR A 111 4.62 2.10 -3.68
CA THR A 111 3.99 0.83 -4.07
C THR A 111 2.49 1.01 -4.26
N ILE A 112 1.90 0.18 -5.11
CA ILE A 112 0.44 0.17 -5.31
C ILE A 112 -0.30 -0.11 -3.99
N GLY A 113 0.18 -1.08 -3.21
CA GLY A 113 -0.44 -1.43 -1.93
C GLY A 113 -0.35 -0.30 -0.91
N GLY A 114 0.75 0.46 -0.90
CA GLY A 114 0.87 1.63 -0.02
C GLY A 114 -0.16 2.72 -0.33
N SER A 115 -0.42 2.98 -1.61
CA SER A 115 -1.42 3.98 -2.01
C SER A 115 -2.85 3.50 -1.77
N VAL A 116 -3.14 2.22 -2.05
CA VAL A 116 -4.45 1.62 -1.76
C VAL A 116 -4.75 1.59 -0.26
N ALA A 117 -3.76 1.23 0.56
CA ALA A 117 -3.90 1.19 2.02
C ALA A 117 -4.04 2.59 2.64
N LEU A 118 -3.31 3.58 2.13
CA LEU A 118 -3.46 4.96 2.60
C LEU A 118 -4.83 5.55 2.26
N ALA A 119 -5.42 5.14 1.13
CA ALA A 119 -6.74 5.58 0.68
C ALA A 119 -6.89 7.11 0.56
N ASP A 120 -5.82 7.82 0.19
CA ASP A 120 -5.87 9.26 -0.07
C ASP A 120 -6.84 9.55 -1.23
N PRO A 121 -7.82 10.47 -1.07
CA PRO A 121 -8.76 10.83 -2.13
C PRO A 121 -8.07 11.42 -3.38
N ALA A 122 -6.89 12.01 -3.25
CA ALA A 122 -6.10 12.54 -4.36
C ALA A 122 -5.28 11.47 -5.10
N ALA A 123 -5.26 10.21 -4.62
CA ALA A 123 -4.46 9.17 -5.23
C ALA A 123 -5.06 8.66 -6.56
N ILE A 124 -4.34 8.92 -7.65
CA ILE A 124 -4.70 8.51 -9.01
C ILE A 124 -5.00 7.01 -9.11
N ILE A 125 -4.17 6.16 -8.49
CA ILE A 125 -4.38 4.71 -8.57
C ILE A 125 -5.68 4.27 -7.89
N ASN A 126 -6.12 4.97 -6.84
CA ASN A 126 -7.36 4.64 -6.14
C ASN A 126 -8.57 5.01 -7.00
N ALA A 127 -8.51 6.14 -7.71
CA ALA A 127 -9.52 6.51 -8.70
C ALA A 127 -9.60 5.48 -9.84
N VAL A 128 -8.46 5.05 -10.38
CA VAL A 128 -8.41 4.03 -11.45
C VAL A 128 -8.93 2.67 -10.97
N ASN A 129 -8.54 2.22 -9.78
CA ASN A 129 -9.05 0.98 -9.20
C ASN A 129 -10.58 1.02 -9.05
N ASN A 130 -11.14 2.15 -8.62
CA ASN A 130 -12.59 2.33 -8.52
C ASN A 130 -13.27 2.30 -9.90
N ALA A 131 -12.71 2.99 -10.90
CA ALA A 131 -13.23 2.99 -12.26
C ALA A 131 -13.21 1.60 -12.92
N LEU A 132 -12.24 0.77 -12.55
CA LEU A 132 -12.08 -0.59 -13.07
C LEU A 132 -12.90 -1.66 -12.31
N ARG A 133 -13.58 -1.33 -11.20
CA ARG A 133 -14.39 -2.29 -10.43
C ARG A 133 -15.45 -3.03 -11.27
N PRO A 134 -16.22 -2.38 -12.17
CA PRO A 134 -17.16 -3.10 -13.04
C PRO A 134 -16.51 -4.13 -13.97
N PHE A 135 -15.20 -4.01 -14.20
CA PHE A 135 -14.40 -4.92 -15.02
C PHE A 135 -13.68 -6.00 -14.19
N GLY A 136 -14.06 -6.18 -12.93
CA GLY A 136 -13.55 -7.26 -12.06
C GLY A 136 -12.31 -6.90 -11.25
N VAL A 137 -11.84 -5.65 -11.27
CA VAL A 137 -10.75 -5.22 -10.38
C VAL A 137 -11.23 -5.23 -8.94
N THR A 138 -10.48 -5.94 -8.10
CA THR A 138 -10.77 -6.16 -6.70
C THR A 138 -9.48 -6.08 -5.88
N ASN A 139 -9.57 -5.49 -4.69
CA ASN A 139 -8.46 -5.44 -3.75
C ASN A 139 -8.60 -6.66 -2.82
N PHE A 140 -7.74 -7.66 -2.99
CA PHE A 140 -7.72 -8.84 -2.14
C PHE A 140 -6.76 -8.66 -0.96
N GLN A 141 -7.10 -9.26 0.18
CA GLN A 141 -6.21 -9.38 1.35
C GLN A 141 -5.67 -8.05 1.87
N ILE A 142 -6.56 -7.10 2.18
CA ILE A 142 -6.18 -5.95 3.01
C ILE A 142 -6.19 -6.43 4.46
N PRO A 143 -5.03 -6.62 5.14
CA PRO A 143 -5.03 -6.96 6.54
C PRO A 143 -5.56 -5.76 7.32
N MET A 144 -6.82 -5.82 7.72
CA MET A 144 -7.45 -4.82 8.57
C MET A 144 -7.77 -5.50 9.88
N THR A 145 -7.14 -5.06 10.97
CA THR A 145 -7.52 -5.53 12.30
C THR A 145 -8.97 -5.14 12.58
N PRO A 146 -9.74 -5.92 13.37
CA PRO A 146 -11.08 -5.53 13.79
C PRO A 146 -11.11 -4.12 14.41
N ASN A 147 -10.08 -3.75 15.18
CA ASN A 147 -9.94 -2.41 15.73
C ASN A 147 -9.72 -1.34 14.66
N ARG A 148 -8.84 -1.55 13.66
CA ARG A 148 -8.69 -0.60 12.54
C ARG A 148 -9.93 -0.49 11.69
N MET A 149 -10.63 -1.61 11.47
CA MET A 149 -11.92 -1.61 10.79
C MET A 149 -12.94 -0.78 11.57
N LEU A 150 -13.02 -0.99 12.89
CA LEU A 150 -13.94 -0.27 13.76
C LEU A 150 -13.62 1.23 13.83
N GLU A 151 -12.35 1.62 13.97
CA GLU A 151 -11.89 3.01 13.91
C GLU A 151 -12.23 3.67 12.57
N THR A 152 -11.98 2.97 11.46
CA THR A 152 -12.31 3.45 10.11
C THR A 152 -13.83 3.62 9.93
N LEU A 153 -14.62 2.68 10.46
CA LEU A 153 -16.09 2.75 10.44
C LEU A 153 -16.62 3.88 11.33
N LYS A 154 -16.02 4.13 12.49
CA LYS A 154 -16.36 5.27 13.35
C LYS A 154 -16.04 6.60 12.67
N ALA A 155 -14.85 6.71 12.06
CA ALA A 155 -14.41 7.90 11.33
C ALA A 155 -15.31 8.23 10.12
N THR A 156 -15.90 7.21 9.49
CA THR A 156 -16.84 7.38 8.36
C THR A 156 -18.28 7.64 8.81
N LYS A 157 -18.73 7.10 9.95
CA LYS A 157 -20.06 7.37 10.52
C LYS A 157 -20.18 8.72 11.24
N LEU A 158 -19.08 9.36 11.63
CA LEU A 158 -19.08 10.72 12.20
C LEU A 158 -19.30 11.84 11.16
N LYS A 159 -19.55 11.50 9.89
CA LYS A 159 -19.84 12.46 8.80
C LYS A 159 -21.27 12.37 8.25
N GLN A 160 -22.18 11.67 8.93
CA GLN A 160 -23.62 11.67 8.64
C GLN A 160 -24.40 12.33 9.77
#